data_AF-A0A1H5HBR5-F1
#
_entry.id   AF-A0A1H5HBR5-F1
#
_cell.length_a   1.000
_cell.length_b   1.000
_cell.length_c   1.000
_cell.angle_alpha   90.00
_cell.angle_beta   90.00
_cell.angle_gamma   90.00
#
_symmetry.space_group_name_H-M   'P 1'
#
loop_
_entity.id
_entity.type
_entity.pdbx_description
1 polymer ?
#
loop_
_entity_poly.entity_id
_entity_poly.type
_entity_poly.pdbx_seq_one_letter_code
_entity_poly.pdbx_strand_id
1 'polypeptide(L)'
;MKPRTVLAMHLTLDQREAFIHWLQANGCRWQVPAEARIITTGNYVIVPCWNIRTIKQARTLWPKNIRDWQPTVKVRRFKIRHPLSQDFS
;
A
#
# COMPACT_ATOMS: atom_id res chain seq x y z
N MET A 1 21.40 0.03 3.06
CA MET A 1 20.58 0.33 1.86
C MET A 1 20.03 1.74 1.99
N LYS A 2 20.21 2.60 0.96
CA LYS A 2 19.66 3.96 0.95
C LYS A 2 18.12 3.89 0.87
N PRO A 3 17.38 4.79 1.53
CA PRO A 3 15.92 4.85 1.39
C PRO A 3 15.54 5.07 -0.08
N ARG A 4 14.60 4.26 -0.58
CA ARG A 4 14.02 4.38 -1.93
C ARG A 4 12.58 4.85 -1.80
N THR A 5 12.13 5.69 -2.72
CA THR A 5 10.74 6.13 -2.81
C THR A 5 10.15 5.63 -4.13
N VAL A 6 9.01 4.96 -4.05
CA VAL A 6 8.23 4.52 -5.21
C VAL A 6 6.87 5.19 -5.14
N LEU A 7 6.43 5.81 -6.24
CA LEU A 7 5.08 6.31 -6.39
C LEU A 7 4.25 5.22 -7.05
N ALA A 8 3.21 4.73 -6.38
CA ALA A 8 2.40 3.63 -6.88
C ALA A 8 1.70 3.95 -8.22
N MET A 9 1.51 5.23 -8.53
CA MET A 9 0.95 5.71 -9.80
C MET A 9 1.89 5.46 -11.00
N HIS A 10 3.21 5.37 -10.78
CA HIS A 10 4.20 5.17 -11.85
C HIS A 10 4.46 3.69 -12.16
N LEU A 11 3.89 2.78 -11.35
CA LEU A 11 4.01 1.35 -11.59
C LEU A 11 3.03 0.90 -12.68
N THR A 12 3.48 0.02 -13.56
CA THR A 12 2.58 -0.73 -14.44
C THR A 12 1.61 -1.58 -13.62
N LEU A 13 0.54 -2.08 -14.24
CA LEU A 13 -0.42 -2.94 -13.54
C LEU A 13 0.27 -4.16 -12.90
N ASP A 14 1.10 -4.88 -13.68
CA ASP A 14 1.81 -6.07 -13.21
C ASP A 14 2.80 -5.74 -12.07
N GLN A 15 3.52 -4.63 -12.20
CA GLN A 15 4.42 -4.16 -11.14
C GLN A 15 3.65 -3.84 -9.87
N ARG A 16 2.49 -3.18 -10.00
CA ARG A 16 1.63 -2.85 -8.87
C ARG A 16 1.12 -4.11 -8.18
N GLU A 17 0.69 -5.12 -8.93
CA GLU A 17 0.24 -6.40 -8.37
C GLU A 17 1.38 -7.12 -7.63
N ALA A 18 2.54 -7.27 -8.27
CA ALA A 18 3.72 -7.86 -7.65
C ALA A 18 4.12 -7.13 -6.35
N PHE A 19 4.07 -5.79 -6.37
CA PHE A 19 4.38 -4.97 -5.21
C PHE A 19 3.36 -5.13 -4.08
N ILE A 20 2.06 -5.22 -4.40
CA ILE A 20 1.00 -5.49 -3.43
C ILE A 20 1.20 -6.87 -2.79
N HIS A 21 1.51 -7.90 -3.58
CA HIS A 21 1.82 -9.24 -3.07
C HIS A 21 3.03 -9.22 -2.14
N TRP A 22 4.08 -8.48 -2.48
CA TRP A 22 5.23 -8.30 -1.61
C TRP A 22 4.87 -7.57 -0.30
N LEU A 23 4.07 -6.51 -0.35
CA LEU A 23 3.58 -5.82 0.86
C LEU A 23 2.77 -6.76 1.76
N GLN A 24 1.91 -7.60 1.17
CA GLN A 24 1.13 -8.61 1.88
C GLN A 24 2.02 -9.66 2.56
N ALA A 25 3.03 -10.16 1.86
CA ALA A 25 4.02 -11.09 2.42
C ALA A 25 4.77 -10.46 3.62
N ASN A 26 4.99 -9.14 3.60
CA ASN A 26 5.60 -8.40 4.70
C ASN A 26 4.60 -7.96 5.79
N GLY A 27 3.32 -8.38 5.70
CA GLY A 27 2.30 -8.19 6.73
C GLY A 27 1.37 -7.00 6.53
N CYS A 28 1.44 -6.30 5.39
CA CYS A 28 0.46 -5.28 5.05
C CYS A 28 -0.87 -5.94 4.64
N ARG A 29 -1.88 -5.85 5.50
CA ARG A 29 -3.25 -6.36 5.24
C ARG A 29 -4.24 -5.28 4.85
N TRP A 30 -3.77 -4.05 4.65
CA TRP A 30 -4.60 -2.90 4.33
C TRP A 30 -4.52 -2.57 2.85
N GLN A 31 -5.58 -1.98 2.33
CA GLN A 31 -5.60 -1.54 0.95
C GLN A 31 -4.71 -0.30 0.78
N VAL A 32 -3.90 -0.29 -0.28
CA VAL A 32 -2.97 0.79 -0.61
C VAL A 32 -3.61 1.71 -1.66
N PRO A 33 -3.66 3.03 -1.46
CA PRO A 33 -4.13 3.98 -2.46
C PRO A 33 -3.29 3.92 -3.75
N ALA A 34 -3.91 4.20 -4.90
CA ALA A 34 -3.21 4.22 -6.18
C ALA A 34 -2.11 5.30 -6.27
N GLU A 35 -2.33 6.43 -5.60
CA GLU A 35 -1.42 7.59 -5.51
C GLU A 35 -0.39 7.44 -4.37
N ALA A 36 -0.31 6.27 -3.72
CA ALA A 36 0.48 6.13 -2.51
C ALA A 36 1.98 6.31 -2.77
N ARG A 37 2.60 7.18 -1.97
CA ARG A 37 4.06 7.30 -1.87
C ARG A 37 4.59 6.25 -0.90
N ILE A 38 5.33 5.29 -1.42
CA ILE A 38 5.86 4.16 -0.67
C ILE A 38 7.35 4.39 -0.45
N ILE A 39 7.81 4.23 0.79
CA ILE A 39 9.21 4.45 1.16
C ILE A 39 9.78 3.14 1.67
N THR A 40 10.72 2.58 0.94
CA THR A 40 11.44 1.37 1.33
C THR A 40 12.78 1.78 1.94
N THR A 41 12.95 1.48 3.22
CA THR A 41 14.23 1.57 3.92
C THR A 41 14.90 0.18 3.94
N GLY A 42 16.15 0.08 4.41
CA GLY A 42 16.82 -1.23 4.49
C GLY A 42 16.07 -2.29 5.31
N ASN A 43 15.34 -1.88 6.35
CA ASN A 43 14.69 -2.83 7.29
C ASN A 43 13.16 -2.70 7.35
N TYR A 44 12.60 -1.61 6.81
CA TYR A 44 11.19 -1.28 6.91
C TYR A 44 10.64 -0.70 5.63
N VAL A 45 9.37 -0.95 5.35
CA VAL A 45 8.59 -0.23 4.36
C VAL A 45 7.56 0.64 5.06
N ILE A 46 7.47 1.89 4.63
CA ILE A 46 6.50 2.89 5.08
C ILE A 46 5.53 3.12 3.94
N VAL A 47 4.26 2.83 4.17
CA VAL A 47 3.23 2.86 3.14
C VAL A 47 1.96 3.54 3.67
N PRO A 48 1.40 4.51 2.94
CA PRO A 48 0.05 5.00 3.16
C PRO A 48 -0.95 3.89 2.87
N CYS A 49 -1.84 3.60 3.81
CA CYS A 49 -2.90 2.61 3.61
C CYS A 49 -4.24 3.23 3.96
N TRP A 50 -5.29 2.86 3.24
CA TRP A 50 -6.64 3.11 3.70
C TRP A 50 -6.91 2.34 5.00
N ASN A 51 -7.74 2.90 5.88
CA ASN A 51 -8.16 2.22 7.11
C ASN A 51 -9.22 1.13 6.86
N ILE A 52 -9.12 0.42 5.75
CA ILE A 52 -9.94 -0.72 5.34
C ILE A 52 -9.01 -1.85 4.90
N ARG A 53 -9.38 -3.10 5.22
CA ARG A 53 -8.60 -4.27 4.78
C ARG A 53 -9.03 -4.77 3.41
N THR A 54 -10.31 -4.61 3.07
CA THR A 54 -10.88 -5.07 1.81
C THR A 54 -11.91 -4.08 1.29
N ILE A 55 -12.12 -4.09 -0.04
CA ILE A 55 -13.20 -3.34 -0.70
C ILE A 55 -14.58 -3.79 -0.15
N LYS A 56 -14.72 -5.07 0.23
CA LYS A 56 -15.95 -5.60 0.84
C LYS A 56 -16.24 -4.95 2.20
N GLN A 57 -15.21 -4.72 3.04
CA GLN A 57 -15.37 -3.96 4.28
C GLN A 57 -15.77 -2.51 4.02
N ALA A 58 -15.27 -1.91 2.94
CA ALA A 58 -15.70 -0.57 2.54
C ALA A 58 -17.22 -0.55 2.31
N ARG A 59 -17.77 -1.53 1.57
CA ARG A 59 -19.23 -1.67 1.32
C ARG A 59 -20.09 -1.71 2.58
N THR A 60 -19.63 -2.38 3.63
CA THR A 60 -20.39 -2.50 4.89
C THR A 60 -20.22 -1.31 5.82
N LEU A 61 -19.08 -0.62 5.74
CA LEU A 61 -18.78 0.57 6.56
C LEU A 61 -19.15 1.89 5.87
N TRP A 62 -19.63 1.85 4.61
CA TRP A 62 -19.97 3.04 3.84
C TRP A 62 -21.26 3.71 4.31
N PRO A 63 -21.23 5.02 4.62
CA PRO A 63 -22.45 5.81 4.63
C PRO A 63 -22.96 5.91 3.19
N LYS A 64 -24.14 5.33 2.93
CA LYS A 64 -24.73 5.19 1.58
C LYS A 64 -24.99 6.51 0.83
N ASN A 65 -24.88 7.65 1.51
CA ASN A 65 -25.36 8.95 1.04
C ASN A 65 -24.25 10.00 0.81
N ILE A 66 -22.97 9.61 0.79
CA ILE A 66 -21.88 10.57 0.59
C ILE A 66 -21.11 10.21 -0.69
N ARG A 67 -21.28 11.02 -1.74
CA ARG A 67 -20.64 10.82 -3.05
C ARG A 67 -19.11 10.90 -3.01
N ASP A 68 -18.56 11.70 -2.10
CA ASP A 68 -17.13 12.02 -2.06
C ASP A 68 -16.40 11.43 -0.85
N TRP A 69 -17.01 10.44 -0.18
CA TRP A 69 -16.41 9.85 1.00
C TRP A 69 -15.21 8.99 0.62
N GLN A 70 -14.03 9.39 1.09
CA GLN A 70 -12.81 8.59 0.96
C GLN A 70 -12.43 7.99 2.32
N PRO A 71 -12.02 6.71 2.36
CA PRO A 71 -11.49 6.12 3.59
C PRO A 71 -10.29 6.92 4.10
N THR A 72 -10.22 7.11 5.42
CA THR A 72 -9.06 7.78 6.02
C THR A 72 -7.77 7.02 5.69
N VAL A 73 -6.76 7.77 5.24
CA VAL A 73 -5.42 7.25 4.99
C VAL A 73 -4.63 7.28 6.29
N LYS A 74 -3.99 6.16 6.64
CA LYS A 74 -3.03 6.06 7.74
C LYS A 74 -1.70 5.57 7.21
N VAL A 75 -0.63 6.29 7.56
CA VAL A 75 0.74 5.85 7.26
C VAL A 75 1.09 4.71 8.20
N ARG A 76 1.52 3.58 7.64
CA ARG A 76 1.90 2.39 8.39
C ARG A 76 3.33 1.99 8.06
N ARG A 77 4.00 1.42 9.05
CA ARG A 77 5.37 0.92 8.95
C ARG A 77 5.36 -0.59 9.15
N PHE A 78 5.95 -1.31 8.20
CA PHE A 78 6.08 -2.76 8.23
C PHE A 78 7.56 -3.16 8.19
N LYS A 79 7.95 -4.14 8.99
CA LYS A 79 9.30 -4.72 8.94
C LYS A 79 9.43 -5.58 7.68
N ILE A 80 10.50 -5.39 6.92
CA ILE A 80 10.79 -6.23 5.75
C ILE A 80 11.31 -7.58 6.27
N ARG A 81 10.53 -8.64 6.03
CA ARG A 81 10.86 -10.05 6.29
C ARG A 81 11.27 -10.76 5.01
N HIS A 82 10.65 -10.37 3.90
CA HIS A 82 10.94 -10.88 2.57
C HIS A 82 11.52 -9.74 1.73
N PRO A 83 12.76 -9.84 1.24
CA PRO A 83 13.38 -8.80 0.44
C PRO A 83 12.60 -8.59 -0.87
N LEU A 84 12.60 -7.36 -1.36
CA LEU A 84 11.99 -7.03 -2.65
C LEU A 84 12.94 -7.51 -3.74
N SER A 85 12.52 -8.50 -4.52
CA SER A 85 13.34 -9.16 -5.55
C SER A 85 13.44 -8.35 -6.85
N GLN A 86 12.48 -7.48 -7.11
CA GLN A 86 12.45 -6.61 -8.30
C GLN A 86 12.88 -5.19 -7.93
N ASP A 87 13.66 -4.57 -8.80
CA ASP A 87 13.98 -3.15 -8.74
C ASP A 87 12.85 -2.35 -9.42
N PHE A 88 12.11 -1.57 -8.64
CA PHE A 88 11.03 -0.68 -9.10
C PHE A 88 11.54 0.77 -9.25
N SER A 89 12.77 0.93 -9.76
CA SER A 89 13.49 2.20 -9.85
C SER A 89 13.10 3.01 -11.07
#